data_AF-A0A2R6AHB0-F1
#
_entry.id   AF-A0A2R6AHB0-F1
#
_cell.length_a   1.000
_cell.length_b   1.000
_cell.length_c   1.000
_cell.angle_alpha   90.00
_cell.angle_beta   90.00
_cell.angle_gamma   90.00
#
_symmetry.space_group_name_H-M   'P 1'
#
loop_
_entity.id
_entity.type
_entity.pdbx_description
1 polymer ?
#
loop_
_entity_poly.entity_id
_entity_poly.type
_entity_poly.pdbx_seq_one_letter_code
_entity_poly.pdbx_strand_id
1 'polypeptide(L)'
;MRVLALFKNHGKNPRDIPILKHTLDSLLKPEECKALVTNIRVSSRNIQIDVFGDAKAIECALVAIRKALGEPLEVRVIKKRKDEQIDEQELAKRVSSLIKEERFWEAHEELEDFWRKESGSKKLALQALILLCAAYVHLQKNDTEGFTRLATRALYTLESCSVSYVLGFDLDALKQKIANAIKRSEFSVSFG
;
A
#
# COMPACT_ATOMS: atom_id res chain seq x y z
N MET A 1 -0.01 -0.28 20.10
CA MET A 1 -0.26 -1.20 18.97
C MET A 1 -0.58 -0.41 17.72
N ARG A 2 -0.49 -1.03 16.53
CA ARG A 2 -0.87 -0.40 15.25
C ARG A 2 -2.09 -1.11 14.68
N VAL A 3 -3.02 -0.34 14.14
CA VAL A 3 -4.22 -0.85 13.48
C VAL A 3 -4.32 -0.21 12.10
N LEU A 4 -4.67 -1.02 11.10
CA LEU A 4 -5.02 -0.56 9.77
C LEU A 4 -6.54 -0.58 9.66
N ALA A 5 -7.15 0.59 9.51
CA ALA A 5 -8.58 0.73 9.27
C ALA A 5 -8.84 1.02 7.79
N LEU A 6 -9.69 0.21 7.17
CA LEU A 6 -10.05 0.27 5.77
C LEU A 6 -11.48 0.81 5.63
N PHE A 7 -11.66 1.87 4.85
CA PHE A 7 -12.95 2.49 4.59
C PHE A 7 -13.24 2.45 3.09
N LYS A 8 -14.52 2.42 2.72
CA LYS A 8 -14.92 2.55 1.31
C LYS A 8 -14.55 3.94 0.80
N ASN A 9 -14.00 4.04 -0.40
CA ASN A 9 -13.79 5.34 -1.02
C ASN A 9 -15.08 5.84 -1.68
N HIS A 10 -15.52 7.04 -1.29
CA HIS A 10 -16.69 7.73 -1.84
C HIS A 10 -16.30 8.89 -2.77
N GLY A 11 -15.20 8.73 -3.53
CA GLY A 11 -14.74 9.69 -4.54
C GLY A 11 -13.58 10.59 -4.12
N LYS A 12 -12.90 10.30 -3.00
CA LYS A 12 -11.66 10.97 -2.61
C LYS A 12 -10.50 10.54 -3.50
N ASN A 13 -9.58 11.46 -3.70
CA ASN A 13 -8.34 11.26 -4.45
C ASN A 13 -7.13 11.40 -3.51
N PRO A 14 -5.95 10.87 -3.86
CA PRO A 14 -4.74 11.08 -3.06
C PRO A 14 -4.46 12.55 -2.73
N ARG A 15 -4.75 13.48 -3.66
CA ARG A 15 -4.61 14.93 -3.45
C ARG A 15 -5.46 15.49 -2.29
N ASP A 16 -6.50 14.77 -1.87
CA ASP A 16 -7.40 15.19 -0.79
C ASP A 16 -6.87 14.80 0.60
N ILE A 17 -5.73 14.09 0.68
CA ILE A 17 -5.11 13.66 1.93
C ILE A 17 -4.88 14.81 2.92
N PRO A 18 -4.37 16.00 2.53
CA PRO A 18 -4.19 17.11 3.47
C PRO A 18 -5.50 17.55 4.14
N ILE A 19 -6.60 17.62 3.37
CA ILE A 19 -7.93 17.99 3.87
C ILE A 19 -8.46 16.90 4.80
N LEU A 20 -8.32 15.63 4.41
CA LEU A 20 -8.72 14.50 5.25
C LEU A 20 -7.95 14.48 6.56
N LYS A 21 -6.62 14.67 6.51
CA LYS A 21 -5.77 14.72 7.69
C LYS A 21 -6.19 15.84 8.63
N HIS A 22 -6.38 17.06 8.12
CA HIS A 22 -6.86 18.18 8.92
C HIS A 22 -8.22 17.91 9.58
N THR A 23 -9.14 17.27 8.84
CA THR A 23 -10.45 16.86 9.38
C THR A 23 -10.30 15.86 10.53
N LEU A 24 -9.43 14.85 10.36
CA LEU A 24 -9.17 13.85 11.39
C LEU A 24 -8.49 14.47 12.61
N ASP A 25 -7.46 15.29 12.42
CA ASP A 25 -6.75 15.96 13.52
C ASP A 25 -7.69 16.86 14.33
N SER A 26 -8.66 17.53 13.68
CA SER A 26 -9.69 18.33 14.37
C SER A 26 -10.67 17.51 15.18
N LEU A 27 -10.97 16.28 14.75
CA LEU A 27 -11.83 15.33 15.48
C LEU A 27 -11.07 14.60 16.59
N LEU A 28 -9.76 14.42 16.41
CA LEU A 28 -8.84 13.76 17.33
C LEU A 28 -8.14 14.81 18.20
N LYS A 29 -8.90 15.42 19.11
CA LYS A 29 -8.34 16.35 20.09
C LYS A 29 -7.26 15.65 20.93
N PRO A 30 -5.99 16.09 20.92
CA PRO A 30 -4.89 15.40 21.60
C PRO A 30 -5.11 15.21 23.11
N GLU A 31 -5.83 16.14 23.75
CA GLU A 31 -6.22 16.07 25.16
C GLU A 31 -7.20 14.94 25.48
N GLU A 32 -8.03 14.54 24.51
CA GLU A 32 -9.07 13.50 24.64
C GLU A 32 -8.63 12.16 24.04
N CYS A 33 -7.82 12.19 22.98
CA CYS A 33 -7.40 11.02 22.22
C CYS A 33 -5.88 11.01 22.01
N LYS A 34 -5.17 10.08 22.66
CA LYS A 34 -3.71 9.91 22.51
C LYS A 34 -3.29 9.06 21.31
N ALA A 35 -4.22 8.80 20.38
CA ALA A 35 -3.90 8.02 19.18
C ALA A 35 -3.23 8.89 18.13
N LEU A 36 -2.36 8.28 17.34
CA LEU A 36 -1.67 8.92 16.24
C LEU A 36 -2.14 8.34 14.91
N VAL A 37 -2.69 9.19 14.05
CA VAL A 37 -2.91 8.86 12.64
C VAL A 37 -1.60 9.09 11.89
N THR A 38 -0.96 8.00 11.48
CA THR A 38 0.42 8.05 10.97
C THR A 38 0.50 8.02 9.45
N ASN A 39 -0.36 7.26 8.80
CA ASN A 39 -0.45 7.22 7.35
C ASN A 39 -1.91 7.18 6.90
N ILE A 40 -2.17 7.88 5.81
CA ILE A 40 -3.41 7.83 5.06
C ILE A 40 -3.04 7.46 3.63
N ARG A 41 -3.67 6.43 3.08
CA ARG A 41 -3.53 6.02 1.69
C ARG A 41 -4.92 6.04 1.05
N VAL A 42 -5.03 6.67 -0.10
CA VAL A 42 -6.30 6.78 -0.84
C VAL A 42 -6.13 6.07 -2.17
N SER A 43 -6.97 5.08 -2.42
CA SER A 43 -7.06 4.33 -3.67
C SER A 43 -8.39 4.60 -4.36
N SER A 44 -8.62 4.08 -5.57
CA SER A 44 -9.93 4.24 -6.22
C SER A 44 -11.04 3.48 -5.48
N ARG A 45 -10.67 2.42 -4.72
CA ARG A 45 -11.63 1.55 -4.02
C ARG A 45 -11.80 1.86 -2.54
N ASN A 46 -10.74 2.28 -1.86
CA ASN A 46 -10.69 2.38 -0.42
C ASN A 46 -9.80 3.51 0.10
N ILE A 47 -10.03 3.87 1.36
CA ILE A 47 -9.16 4.74 2.16
C ILE A 47 -8.61 3.89 3.29
N GLN A 48 -7.29 3.84 3.43
CA GLN A 48 -6.58 3.10 4.46
C GLN A 48 -5.95 4.08 5.45
N ILE A 49 -6.18 3.86 6.74
CA ILE A 49 -5.64 4.71 7.81
C ILE A 49 -4.89 3.85 8.82
N ASP A 50 -3.62 4.19 9.03
CA ASP A 50 -2.81 3.63 10.11
C ASP A 50 -2.99 4.43 11.40
N VAL A 51 -3.53 3.77 12.43
CA VAL A 51 -3.73 4.31 13.76
C VAL A 51 -2.79 3.63 14.74
N PHE A 52 -2.03 4.43 15.49
CA PHE A 52 -1.12 3.95 16.54
C PHE A 52 -1.56 4.45 17.91
N GLY A 53 -1.59 3.57 18.90
CA GLY A 53 -1.96 3.92 20.28
C GLY A 53 -2.13 2.69 21.16
N ASP A 54 -2.50 2.90 22.42
CA ASP A 54 -3.07 1.82 23.24
C ASP A 54 -4.52 1.50 22.80
N ALA A 55 -5.13 0.47 23.37
CA ALA A 55 -6.46 0.00 22.98
C ALA A 55 -7.53 1.11 23.09
N LYS A 56 -7.50 1.87 24.20
CA LYS A 56 -8.47 2.95 24.47
C LYS A 56 -8.31 4.11 23.49
N ALA A 57 -7.06 4.50 23.21
CA ALA A 57 -6.75 5.55 22.26
C ALA A 57 -7.21 5.17 20.85
N ILE A 58 -6.95 3.93 20.42
CA ILE A 58 -7.41 3.42 19.12
C ILE A 58 -8.94 3.42 19.02
N GLU A 59 -9.63 2.94 20.05
CA GLU A 59 -11.10 2.92 20.06
C GLU A 59 -11.67 4.34 19.91
N CYS A 60 -11.14 5.28 20.69
CA CYS A 60 -11.47 6.70 20.59
C CYS A 60 -11.23 7.24 19.16
N ALA A 61 -10.08 6.89 18.55
CA ALA A 61 -9.78 7.32 17.20
C ALA A 61 -10.72 6.73 16.15
N LEU A 62 -11.09 5.46 16.27
CA LEU A 62 -12.04 4.83 15.35
C LEU A 62 -13.42 5.48 15.45
N VAL A 63 -13.87 5.87 16.65
CA VAL A 63 -15.12 6.64 16.81
C VAL A 63 -15.04 7.98 16.08
N ALA A 64 -13.92 8.70 16.18
CA ALA A 64 -13.72 9.96 15.47
C ALA A 64 -13.67 9.77 13.95
N ILE A 65 -12.87 8.81 13.46
CA ILE A 65 -12.72 8.54 12.03
C ILE A 65 -14.05 8.12 11.40
N ARG A 66 -14.88 7.34 12.11
CA ARG A 66 -16.22 6.95 11.65
C ARG A 66 -17.12 8.15 11.36
N LYS A 67 -17.01 9.24 12.12
CA LYS A 67 -17.77 10.47 11.85
C LYS A 67 -17.38 11.11 10.52
N ALA A 68 -16.14 10.94 10.08
CA ALA A 68 -15.63 11.52 8.84
C ALA A 68 -15.79 10.60 7.62
N LEU A 69 -15.69 9.28 7.79
CA LEU A 69 -15.59 8.30 6.70
C LEU A 69 -16.68 7.20 6.72
N GLY A 70 -17.55 7.18 7.72
CA GLY A 70 -18.54 6.12 7.91
C GLY A 70 -17.93 4.87 8.56
N GLU A 71 -18.68 3.76 8.54
CA GLU A 71 -18.19 2.51 9.12
C GLU A 71 -17.02 1.92 8.32
N PRO A 72 -15.98 1.40 9.00
CA PRO A 72 -14.89 0.73 8.33
C PRO A 72 -15.39 -0.57 7.70
N LEU A 73 -14.90 -0.86 6.50
CA LEU A 73 -15.03 -2.18 5.86
C LEU A 73 -14.27 -3.23 6.66
N GLU A 74 -13.11 -2.85 7.20
CA GLU A 74 -12.26 -3.75 7.95
C GLU A 74 -11.38 -2.96 8.94
N VAL A 75 -11.12 -3.52 10.12
CA VAL A 75 -10.16 -2.99 11.08
C VAL A 75 -9.24 -4.14 11.50
N ARG A 76 -7.95 -4.03 11.17
CA ARG A 76 -6.95 -5.07 11.43
C ARG A 76 -5.86 -4.60 12.37
N VAL A 77 -5.61 -5.37 13.43
CA VAL A 77 -4.40 -5.18 14.24
C VAL A 77 -3.19 -5.66 13.43
N ILE A 78 -2.28 -4.74 13.13
CA ILE A 78 -1.04 -5.05 12.42
C ILE A 78 -0.05 -5.66 13.40
N LYS A 79 0.25 -6.94 13.18
CA LYS A 79 1.28 -7.69 13.91
C LYS A 79 2.35 -8.11 12.91
N LYS A 80 3.63 -8.06 13.31
CA LYS A 80 4.69 -8.70 12.53
C LYS A 80 4.45 -10.21 12.56
N ARG A 81 4.27 -10.83 11.40
CA ARG A 81 4.28 -12.29 11.33
C ARG A 81 5.70 -12.75 11.61
N LYS A 82 5.87 -13.46 12.71
CA LYS A 82 7.09 -14.22 12.93
C LYS A 82 6.76 -15.65 12.52
N ASP A 83 7.49 -16.13 11.53
CA ASP A 83 7.67 -17.56 11.24
C ASP A 83 6.47 -18.32 10.65
N GLU A 84 5.45 -17.63 10.12
CA GLU A 84 4.39 -18.32 9.37
C GLU A 84 4.96 -18.85 8.04
N GLN A 85 4.87 -20.17 7.84
CA GLN A 85 5.33 -20.84 6.63
C GLN A 85 4.15 -20.90 5.65
N ILE A 86 4.03 -19.86 4.80
CA ILE A 86 3.08 -19.83 3.70
C ILE A 86 3.69 -20.50 2.47
N ASP A 87 2.94 -21.38 1.81
CA ASP A 87 3.36 -21.91 0.52
C ASP A 87 3.21 -20.87 -0.60
N GLU A 88 3.91 -21.09 -1.71
CA GLU A 88 3.96 -20.15 -2.82
C GLU A 88 2.61 -19.93 -3.52
N GLN A 89 1.76 -20.96 -3.60
CA GLN A 89 0.46 -20.85 -4.27
C GLN A 89 -0.50 -20.01 -3.45
N GLU A 90 -0.51 -20.20 -2.13
CA GLU A 90 -1.31 -19.40 -1.21
C GLU A 90 -0.82 -17.94 -1.18
N LEU A 91 0.49 -17.72 -1.19
CA LEU A 91 1.06 -16.37 -1.32
C LEU A 91 0.62 -15.70 -2.63
N ALA A 92 0.69 -16.42 -3.76
CA ALA A 92 0.28 -15.90 -5.06
C ALA A 92 -1.20 -15.46 -5.05
N LYS A 93 -2.09 -16.27 -4.46
CA LYS A 93 -3.52 -15.92 -4.32
C LYS A 93 -3.71 -14.68 -3.46
N ARG A 94 -3.05 -14.60 -2.30
CA ARG A 94 -3.17 -13.44 -1.39
C ARG A 94 -2.68 -12.16 -2.04
N VAL A 95 -1.47 -12.17 -2.59
CA VAL A 95 -0.88 -11.00 -3.27
C VAL A 95 -1.75 -10.54 -4.44
N SER A 96 -2.25 -11.47 -5.26
CA SER A 96 -3.15 -11.14 -6.37
C SER A 96 -4.46 -10.50 -5.89
N SER A 97 -5.07 -11.03 -4.82
CA SER A 97 -6.28 -10.44 -4.23
C SER A 97 -6.03 -9.04 -3.69
N LEU A 98 -4.96 -8.85 -2.92
CA LEU A 98 -4.59 -7.57 -2.34
C LEU A 98 -4.32 -6.52 -3.42
N ILE A 99 -3.59 -6.87 -4.48
CA ILE A 99 -3.32 -5.97 -5.62
C ILE A 99 -4.63 -5.58 -6.32
N LYS A 100 -5.55 -6.53 -6.54
CA LYS A 100 -6.86 -6.26 -7.17
C LYS A 100 -7.72 -5.31 -6.33
N GLU A 101 -7.58 -5.37 -5.01
CA GLU A 101 -8.22 -4.47 -4.05
C GLU A 101 -7.46 -3.15 -3.82
N GLU A 102 -6.35 -2.92 -4.53
CA GLU A 102 -5.45 -1.78 -4.35
C GLU A 102 -4.87 -1.69 -2.92
N ARG A 103 -4.73 -2.82 -2.24
CA ARG A 103 -4.12 -2.96 -0.91
C ARG A 103 -2.61 -3.20 -1.02
N PHE A 104 -1.93 -2.30 -1.74
CA PHE A 104 -0.52 -2.47 -2.10
C PHE A 104 0.43 -2.50 -0.90
N TRP A 105 0.10 -1.78 0.19
CA TRP A 105 0.91 -1.85 1.41
C TRP A 105 0.87 -3.26 2.04
N GLU A 106 -0.31 -3.90 2.11
CA GLU A 106 -0.41 -5.27 2.62
C GLU A 106 0.26 -6.27 1.66
N ALA A 107 0.09 -6.10 0.35
CA ALA A 107 0.78 -6.94 -0.63
C ALA A 107 2.31 -6.84 -0.50
N HIS A 108 2.84 -5.63 -0.25
CA HIS A 108 4.24 -5.40 0.04
C HIS A 108 4.71 -6.20 1.27
N GLU A 109 3.98 -6.14 2.38
CA GLU A 109 4.37 -6.87 3.60
C GLU A 109 4.37 -8.40 3.38
N GLU A 110 3.35 -8.95 2.69
CA GLU A 110 3.27 -10.39 2.38
C GLU A 110 4.45 -10.84 1.51
N LEU A 111 4.81 -10.03 0.51
CA LEU A 111 5.93 -10.32 -0.37
C LEU A 111 7.28 -10.22 0.37
N GLU A 112 7.46 -9.23 1.24
CA GLU A 112 8.73 -9.01 1.94
C GLU A 112 9.09 -10.18 2.85
N ASP A 113 8.11 -10.73 3.58
CA ASP A 113 8.32 -11.87 4.47
C ASP A 113 8.77 -13.13 3.70
N PHE A 114 8.22 -13.35 2.49
CA PHE A 114 8.61 -14.46 1.63
C PHE A 114 9.96 -14.22 0.93
N TRP A 115 10.17 -13.02 0.39
CA TRP A 115 11.39 -12.60 -0.30
C TRP A 115 12.67 -12.77 0.54
N ARG A 116 12.59 -12.51 1.85
CA ARG A 116 13.75 -12.65 2.75
C ARG A 116 14.36 -14.06 2.73
N LYS A 117 13.53 -15.08 2.53
CA LYS A 117 13.92 -16.50 2.56
C LYS A 117 14.39 -17.03 1.20
N GLU A 118 14.15 -16.28 0.13
CA GLU A 118 14.44 -16.68 -1.25
C GLU A 118 15.85 -16.29 -1.70
N SER A 119 16.32 -16.89 -2.80
CA SER A 119 17.62 -16.60 -3.42
C SER A 119 17.56 -16.63 -4.96
N GLY A 120 18.65 -16.22 -5.61
CA GLY A 120 18.77 -16.22 -7.07
C GLY A 120 17.76 -15.32 -7.80
N SER A 121 17.41 -15.69 -9.04
CA SER A 121 16.53 -14.89 -9.91
C SER A 121 15.11 -14.73 -9.36
N LYS A 122 14.60 -15.70 -8.61
CA LYS A 122 13.29 -15.59 -7.96
C LYS A 122 13.28 -14.46 -6.91
N LYS A 123 14.36 -14.32 -6.14
CA LYS A 123 14.53 -13.22 -5.18
C LYS A 123 14.49 -11.86 -5.87
N LEU A 124 15.13 -11.72 -7.03
CA LEU A 124 15.10 -10.48 -7.82
C LEU A 124 13.71 -10.17 -8.35
N ALA A 125 12.99 -11.16 -8.88
CA ALA A 125 11.63 -10.99 -9.36
C ALA A 125 10.67 -10.55 -8.24
N LEU A 126 10.76 -11.17 -7.06
CA LEU A 126 10.01 -10.77 -5.87
C LEU A 126 10.39 -9.36 -5.41
N GLN A 127 11.68 -9.00 -5.43
CA GLN A 127 12.14 -7.65 -5.10
C GLN A 127 11.51 -6.60 -6.03
N ALA A 128 11.39 -6.90 -7.32
CA ALA A 128 10.73 -6.01 -8.25
C ALA A 128 9.23 -5.84 -7.94
N LEU A 129 8.54 -6.92 -7.57
CA LEU A 129 7.13 -6.83 -7.15
C LEU A 129 6.97 -6.01 -5.86
N ILE A 130 7.88 -6.16 -4.90
CA ILE A 130 7.92 -5.35 -3.66
C ILE A 130 8.11 -3.88 -4.00
N LEU A 131 9.09 -3.55 -4.86
CA LEU A 131 9.33 -2.18 -5.32
C LEU A 131 8.11 -1.59 -6.03
N LEU A 132 7.42 -2.39 -6.85
CA LEU A 132 6.21 -1.95 -7.54
C LEU A 132 5.05 -1.68 -6.56
N CYS A 133 4.83 -2.56 -5.58
CA CYS A 133 3.83 -2.34 -4.54
C CYS A 133 4.13 -1.05 -3.77
N ALA A 134 5.40 -0.83 -3.39
CA ALA A 134 5.83 0.39 -2.74
C ALA A 134 5.61 1.63 -3.64
N ALA A 135 5.88 1.55 -4.93
CA ALA A 135 5.60 2.63 -5.88
C ALA A 135 4.11 3.03 -5.85
N TYR A 136 3.20 2.06 -5.93
CA TYR A 136 1.76 2.34 -5.84
C TYR A 136 1.33 2.88 -4.47
N VAL A 137 1.99 2.48 -3.37
CA VAL A 137 1.78 3.13 -2.06
C VAL A 137 2.14 4.61 -2.09
N HIS A 138 3.22 5.00 -2.77
CA HIS A 138 3.56 6.42 -2.97
C HIS A 138 2.48 7.15 -3.78
N LEU A 139 1.98 6.53 -4.85
CA LEU A 139 0.88 7.11 -5.64
C LEU A 139 -0.39 7.31 -4.79
N GLN A 140 -0.74 6.35 -3.93
CA GLN A 140 -1.85 6.47 -2.98
C GLN A 140 -1.67 7.55 -1.92
N LYS A 141 -0.43 8.04 -1.75
CA LYS A 141 -0.06 9.14 -0.85
C LYS A 141 0.13 10.47 -1.58
N ASN A 142 -0.27 10.56 -2.85
CA ASN A 142 -0.07 11.71 -3.71
C ASN A 142 1.40 12.05 -3.98
N ASP A 143 2.28 11.04 -3.92
CA ASP A 143 3.71 11.17 -4.19
C ASP A 143 4.02 10.52 -5.56
N THR A 144 3.81 11.29 -6.62
CA THR A 144 4.04 10.85 -8.01
C THR A 144 5.53 10.70 -8.33
N GLU A 145 6.39 11.50 -7.72
CA GLU A 145 7.85 11.39 -7.86
C GLU A 145 8.35 10.08 -7.23
N GLY A 146 7.88 9.77 -6.02
CA GLY A 146 8.15 8.50 -5.34
C GLY A 146 7.65 7.30 -6.13
N PHE A 147 6.47 7.39 -6.75
CA PHE A 147 5.97 6.38 -7.68
C PHE A 147 6.95 6.17 -8.84
N THR A 148 7.28 7.23 -9.59
CA THR A 148 8.17 7.15 -10.76
C THR A 148 9.53 6.55 -10.39
N ARG A 149 10.15 7.04 -9.32
CA ARG A 149 11.46 6.54 -8.85
C ARG A 149 11.45 5.05 -8.55
N LEU A 150 10.45 4.55 -7.81
CA LEU A 150 10.38 3.15 -7.44
C LEU A 150 9.90 2.25 -8.59
N ALA A 151 8.99 2.72 -9.43
CA ALA A 151 8.54 2.00 -10.61
C ALA A 151 9.68 1.82 -11.63
N THR A 152 10.49 2.84 -11.87
CA THR A 152 11.70 2.74 -12.73
C THR A 152 12.69 1.73 -12.16
N ARG A 153 12.92 1.76 -10.84
CA ARG A 153 13.78 0.76 -10.20
C ARG A 153 13.21 -0.66 -10.31
N ALA A 154 11.89 -0.83 -10.17
CA ALA A 154 11.23 -2.12 -10.37
C ALA A 154 11.42 -2.63 -11.80
N LEU A 155 11.26 -1.76 -12.80
CA LEU A 155 11.47 -2.08 -14.22
C LEU A 155 12.91 -2.55 -14.48
N TYR A 156 13.91 -1.78 -14.05
CA TYR A 156 15.32 -2.16 -14.16
C TYR A 156 15.63 -3.50 -13.46
N THR A 157 15.02 -3.75 -12.30
CA THR A 157 15.17 -5.02 -11.58
C THR A 157 14.60 -6.19 -12.37
N LEU A 158 13.44 -6.01 -13.04
CA LEU A 158 12.84 -7.04 -13.90
C LEU A 158 13.66 -7.30 -15.16
N GLU A 159 14.29 -6.29 -15.75
CA GLU A 159 15.17 -6.44 -16.92
C GLU A 159 16.41 -7.29 -16.60
N SER A 160 16.83 -7.29 -15.33
CA SER A 160 17.94 -8.10 -14.82
C SER A 160 17.52 -9.52 -14.42
N CYS A 161 16.23 -9.86 -14.48
CA CYS A 161 15.72 -11.18 -14.11
C CYS A 161 15.83 -12.17 -15.27
N SER A 162 16.29 -13.40 -14.99
CA SER A 162 16.29 -14.49 -15.97
C SER A 162 15.01 -15.34 -15.97
N VAL A 163 14.09 -15.09 -15.04
CA VAL A 163 12.78 -15.77 -14.97
C VAL A 163 11.73 -14.94 -15.69
N SER A 164 10.77 -15.61 -16.33
CA SER A 164 9.64 -14.97 -17.02
C SER A 164 8.36 -14.91 -16.19
N TYR A 165 8.27 -15.70 -15.11
CA TYR A 165 7.09 -15.78 -14.24
C TYR A 165 7.46 -15.86 -12.77
N VAL A 166 6.64 -15.24 -11.91
CA VAL A 166 6.71 -15.40 -10.44
C VAL A 166 5.33 -15.17 -9.84
N LEU A 167 4.89 -16.01 -8.88
CA LEU A 167 3.58 -15.87 -8.22
C LEU A 167 2.38 -15.70 -9.18
N GLY A 168 2.44 -16.30 -10.38
CA GLY A 168 1.41 -16.17 -11.42
C GLY A 168 1.45 -14.86 -12.22
N PHE A 169 2.43 -13.99 -12.00
CA PHE A 169 2.67 -12.79 -12.81
C PHE A 169 3.61 -13.10 -13.97
N ASP A 170 3.16 -12.80 -15.19
CA ASP A 170 4.00 -12.70 -16.38
C ASP A 170 4.85 -11.43 -16.28
N LEU A 171 6.18 -11.60 -16.17
CA LEU A 171 7.12 -10.50 -15.98
C LEU A 171 7.36 -9.68 -17.24
N ASP A 172 7.17 -10.27 -18.43
CA ASP A 172 7.27 -9.52 -19.69
C ASP A 172 6.06 -8.60 -19.86
N ALA A 173 4.86 -9.12 -19.59
CA ALA A 173 3.65 -8.31 -19.55
C ALA A 173 3.73 -7.21 -18.46
N LEU A 174 4.34 -7.52 -17.31
CA LEU A 174 4.51 -6.57 -16.22
C LEU A 174 5.49 -5.43 -16.60
N LYS A 175 6.63 -5.74 -17.22
CA LYS A 175 7.58 -4.74 -17.73
C LYS A 175 6.90 -3.72 -18.64
N GLN A 176 6.08 -4.19 -19.60
CA GLN A 176 5.33 -3.32 -20.50
C GLN A 176 4.32 -2.43 -19.76
N LYS A 177 3.59 -2.99 -18.78
CA LYS A 177 2.64 -2.22 -17.96
C LYS A 177 3.34 -1.14 -17.13
N ILE A 178 4.47 -1.46 -16.51
CA ILE A 178 5.25 -0.50 -15.73
C ILE A 178 5.77 0.63 -16.62
N ALA A 179 6.38 0.31 -17.76
CA ALA A 179 6.88 1.30 -18.71
C ALA A 179 5.77 2.27 -19.17
N ASN A 180 4.57 1.75 -19.43
CA ASN A 180 3.41 2.58 -19.79
C ASN A 180 2.91 3.44 -18.63
N ALA A 181 2.93 2.92 -17.40
CA ALA A 181 2.51 3.66 -16.22
C ALA A 181 3.46 4.83 -15.91
N ILE A 182 4.78 4.61 -16.03
CA ILE A 182 5.81 5.65 -15.87
C ILE A 182 5.61 6.78 -16.90
N LYS A 183 5.44 6.44 -18.18
CA LYS A 183 5.19 7.44 -19.23
C LYS A 183 3.94 8.28 -18.91
N ARG A 184 2.88 7.66 -18.39
CA ARG A 184 1.64 8.37 -18.01
C ARG A 184 1.83 9.26 -16.79
N SER A 185 2.66 8.87 -15.81
CA SER A 185 2.97 9.73 -14.67
C SER A 185 3.84 10.92 -15.09
N GLU A 186 4.71 10.77 -16.08
CA GLU A 186 5.49 11.87 -16.67
C GLU A 186 4.58 12.94 -17.32
N PHE A 187 3.42 12.56 -17.89
CA PHE A 187 2.46 13.53 -18.46
C PHE A 187 1.69 14.37 -17.43
N SER A 188 1.80 14.09 -16.13
CA SER A 188 1.20 14.94 -15.08
C SER A 188 2.05 16.13 -14.64
N VAL A 189 3.23 16.31 -15.25
CA VAL A 189 4.03 17.54 -15.13
C VAL A 189 3.73 18.43 -16.33
N SER A 190 2.49 18.93 -16.42
CA SER A 190 2.22 20.08 -17.28
C SER A 190 2.55 21.33 -16.47
N PHE A 191 3.66 21.99 -16.78
CA PHE A 191 3.85 23.38 -16.39
C PHE A 191 2.81 24.21 -17.14
N GLY A 192 1.82 24.68 -16.40
CA GLY A 192 0.86 25.72 -16.79
C GLY A 192 0.67 26.65 -15.62
#